data_AF-A0A3D1DPQ6-F1
#
_entry.id   AF-A0A3D1DPQ6-F1
#
_cell.length_a   1.000
_cell.length_b   1.000
_cell.length_c   1.000
_cell.angle_alpha   90.00
_cell.angle_beta   90.00
_cell.angle_gamma   90.00
#
_symmetry.space_group_name_H-M   'P 1'
#
loop_
_entity.id
_entity.type
_entity.pdbx_description
1 polymer ?
#
loop_
_entity_poly.entity_id
_entity_poly.type
_entity_poly.pdbx_seq_one_letter_code
_entity_poly.pdbx_strand_id
1 'polypeptide(L)'
;MSSRAETEYRYEKLTWPEINDAVAERQICILPCGAVEQHGHHLPLDVDLVCPGGVARGCGEAMPEKVLVLPTIAYGYTGHVMDFPGTINTNYETFIRQVTDVTRSLAYHGFK
;
A
#
# COMPACT_ATOMS: atom_id res chain seq x y z
N MET A 1 -20.44 -2.81 -20.75
CA MET A 1 -19.00 -2.51 -20.92
C MET A 1 -18.28 -3.25 -19.81
N SER A 2 -17.16 -3.91 -20.10
CA SER A 2 -16.34 -4.54 -19.04
C SER A 2 -15.89 -3.44 -18.06
N SER A 3 -16.01 -3.72 -16.76
CA SER A 3 -15.66 -2.76 -15.71
C SER A 3 -14.15 -2.51 -15.73
N ARG A 4 -13.71 -1.27 -15.48
CA ARG A 4 -12.27 -1.01 -15.36
C ARG A 4 -11.64 -1.73 -14.17
N ALA A 5 -12.44 -2.18 -13.19
CA ALA A 5 -11.97 -3.03 -12.10
C ALA A 5 -11.30 -4.33 -12.60
N GLU A 6 -11.64 -4.82 -13.80
CA GLU A 6 -11.04 -6.04 -14.37
C GLU A 6 -9.63 -5.82 -14.96
N THR A 7 -9.23 -4.57 -15.21
CA THR A 7 -8.00 -4.25 -15.96
C THR A 7 -7.11 -3.19 -15.31
N GLU A 8 -7.64 -2.38 -14.40
CA GLU A 8 -6.87 -1.42 -13.61
C GLU A 8 -6.63 -1.98 -12.21
N TYR A 9 -5.36 -2.26 -11.91
CA TYR A 9 -4.95 -2.81 -10.62
C TYR A 9 -4.65 -1.73 -9.57
N ARG A 10 -4.59 -0.43 -9.92
CA ARG A 10 -4.31 0.63 -8.94
C ARG A 10 -5.60 1.14 -8.32
N TYR A 11 -5.74 0.92 -7.01
CA TYR A 11 -6.95 1.25 -6.26
C TYR A 11 -7.36 2.71 -6.44
N GLU A 12 -6.41 3.65 -6.38
CA GLU A 12 -6.66 5.09 -6.48
C GLU A 12 -6.96 5.60 -7.90
N LYS A 13 -6.95 4.71 -8.92
CA LYS A 13 -7.28 5.02 -10.32
C LYS A 13 -8.67 4.53 -10.73
N LEU A 14 -9.36 3.82 -9.85
CA LEU A 14 -10.77 3.48 -9.98
C LEU A 14 -11.64 4.61 -9.42
N THR A 15 -12.80 4.80 -10.03
CA THR A 15 -13.88 5.62 -9.49
C THR A 15 -14.62 4.83 -8.41
N TRP A 16 -15.28 5.53 -7.47
CA TRP A 16 -15.99 4.85 -6.39
C TRP A 16 -17.09 3.86 -6.85
N PRO A 17 -17.79 4.03 -8.00
CA PRO A 17 -18.68 2.99 -8.51
C PRO A 17 -17.92 1.75 -9.00
N GLU A 18 -16.76 1.92 -9.66
CA GLU A 18 -15.91 0.80 -10.09
C GLU A 18 -15.35 0.02 -8.89
N ILE A 19 -15.19 0.67 -7.72
CA ILE A 19 -14.85 -0.03 -6.47
C ILE A 19 -15.97 -0.99 -6.04
N ASN A 20 -17.25 -0.68 -6.28
CA ASN A 20 -18.32 -1.64 -5.98
C ASN A 20 -18.21 -2.91 -6.85
N ASP A 21 -17.81 -2.75 -8.11
CA ASP A 21 -17.55 -3.89 -8.99
C ASP A 21 -16.38 -4.73 -8.46
N ALA A 22 -15.28 -4.10 -8.04
CA ALA A 22 -14.13 -4.77 -7.43
C ALA A 22 -14.50 -5.58 -6.17
N VAL A 23 -15.39 -5.04 -5.33
CA VAL A 23 -15.92 -5.73 -4.14
C VAL A 23 -16.78 -6.93 -4.56
N ALA A 24 -17.65 -6.77 -5.57
CA ALA A 24 -18.50 -7.85 -6.07
C ALA A 24 -17.67 -9.01 -6.64
N GLU A 25 -16.58 -8.69 -7.34
CA GLU A 25 -15.61 -9.65 -7.89
C GLU A 25 -14.64 -10.21 -6.83
N ARG A 26 -14.75 -9.77 -5.57
CA ARG A 26 -13.93 -10.21 -4.44
C ARG A 26 -12.43 -10.03 -4.69
N GLN A 27 -12.06 -8.91 -5.29
CA GLN A 27 -10.66 -8.56 -5.49
C GLN A 27 -9.93 -8.40 -4.15
N ILE A 28 -8.65 -8.72 -4.14
CA ILE A 28 -7.76 -8.67 -2.97
C ILE A 28 -7.05 -7.33 -2.95
N CYS A 29 -7.16 -6.60 -1.84
CA CYS A 29 -6.42 -5.37 -1.63
C CYS A 29 -5.02 -5.65 -1.06
N ILE A 30 -3.99 -5.11 -1.69
CA ILE A 30 -2.61 -5.09 -1.18
C ILE A 30 -2.30 -3.66 -0.73
N LEU A 31 -1.92 -3.50 0.54
CA LEU A 31 -1.45 -2.24 1.11
C LEU A 31 0.06 -2.31 1.37
N PRO A 32 0.90 -1.75 0.49
CA PRO A 32 2.33 -1.68 0.74
C PRO A 32 2.61 -0.75 1.92
N CYS A 33 3.48 -1.18 2.83
CA CYS A 33 3.93 -0.39 3.97
C CYS A 33 5.45 -0.31 3.93
N GLY A 34 5.98 0.91 4.09
CA GLY A 34 7.41 1.17 4.03
C GLY A 34 7.84 2.25 5.01
N ALA A 35 9.01 2.82 4.76
CA ALA A 35 9.58 3.89 5.56
C ALA A 35 10.56 4.74 4.73
N VAL A 36 10.98 5.86 5.34
CA VAL A 36 12.15 6.63 4.90
C VAL A 36 13.21 6.46 5.97
N GLU A 37 14.23 5.64 5.71
CA GLU A 37 15.27 5.32 6.69
C GLU A 37 16.64 5.08 6.07
N GLN A 38 17.67 5.21 6.91
CA GLN A 38 19.06 4.92 6.54
C GLN A 38 19.21 3.49 5.98
N HIS A 39 20.00 3.34 4.91
CA HIS A 39 20.35 2.03 4.34
C HIS A 39 21.87 1.91 4.11
N GLY A 40 22.65 2.50 5.04
CA GLY A 40 24.10 2.63 4.91
C GLY A 40 24.53 3.57 3.78
N HIS A 41 25.84 3.58 3.46
CA HIS A 41 26.44 4.60 2.58
C HIS A 41 26.15 4.43 1.07
N HIS A 42 25.45 3.37 0.66
CA HIS A 42 25.40 2.93 -0.73
C HIS A 42 23.98 2.85 -1.31
N LEU A 43 22.96 3.08 -0.48
CA LEU A 43 21.56 3.02 -0.89
C LEU A 43 20.82 4.31 -0.51
N PRO A 44 19.78 4.68 -1.27
CA PRO A 44 18.90 5.80 -0.93
C PRO A 44 18.00 5.48 0.28
N LEU A 45 17.33 6.50 0.80
CA LEU A 45 16.46 6.37 1.98
C LEU A 45 15.08 5.73 1.69
N ASP A 46 14.72 5.55 0.42
CA ASP A 46 13.40 5.14 -0.05
C ASP A 46 13.32 3.66 -0.45
N VAL A 47 14.32 2.86 -0.10
CA VAL A 47 14.36 1.41 -0.41
C VAL A 47 13.09 0.72 0.07
N ASP A 48 12.60 1.08 1.26
CA ASP A 48 11.37 0.54 1.83
C ASP A 48 10.09 1.05 1.15
N LEU A 49 10.17 2.04 0.26
CA LEU A 49 9.05 2.43 -0.61
C LEU A 49 9.13 1.68 -1.95
N VAL A 50 10.34 1.59 -2.49
CA VAL A 50 10.62 1.02 -3.81
C VAL A 50 10.40 -0.49 -3.81
N CYS A 51 10.97 -1.21 -2.85
CA CYS A 51 10.93 -2.67 -2.82
C CYS A 51 9.52 -3.24 -2.60
N PRO A 52 8.82 -2.97 -1.49
CA PRO A 52 7.47 -3.50 -1.28
C PRO A 52 6.46 -2.91 -2.27
N GLY A 53 6.61 -1.63 -2.65
CA GLY A 53 5.77 -1.02 -3.68
C GLY A 53 5.96 -1.67 -5.06
N GLY A 54 7.19 -2.01 -5.43
CA GLY A 54 7.51 -2.71 -6.67
C GLY A 54 6.94 -4.13 -6.70
N VAL A 55 7.10 -4.89 -5.62
CA VAL A 55 6.51 -6.24 -5.50
C VAL A 55 4.99 -6.17 -5.59
N ALA A 56 4.36 -5.26 -4.86
CA ALA A 56 2.89 -5.11 -4.88
C ALA A 56 2.36 -4.73 -6.26
N ARG A 57 2.99 -3.75 -6.94
CA ARG A 57 2.63 -3.39 -8.33
C ARG A 57 2.82 -4.56 -9.28
N GLY A 58 3.91 -5.31 -9.16
CA GLY A 58 4.13 -6.52 -9.97
C GLY A 58 3.04 -7.57 -9.78
N CYS A 59 2.53 -7.76 -8.55
CA CYS A 59 1.36 -8.62 -8.30
C CYS A 59 0.09 -8.10 -8.97
N GLY A 60 -0.16 -6.78 -8.89
CA GLY A 60 -1.29 -6.13 -9.56
C GLY A 60 -1.24 -6.23 -11.09
N GLU A 61 -0.07 -5.99 -11.68
CA GLU A 61 0.15 -6.09 -13.13
C GLU A 61 -0.04 -7.51 -13.66
N ALA A 62 0.36 -8.52 -12.88
CA ALA A 62 0.24 -9.92 -13.27
C ALA A 62 -1.21 -10.45 -13.16
N MET A 63 -2.04 -9.86 -12.30
CA MET A 63 -3.41 -10.32 -11.99
C MET A 63 -4.36 -9.13 -11.79
N PRO A 64 -4.52 -8.23 -12.78
CA PRO A 64 -5.26 -6.98 -12.62
C PRO A 64 -6.76 -7.21 -12.36
N GLU A 65 -7.29 -8.37 -12.73
CA GLU A 65 -8.67 -8.76 -12.49
C GLU A 65 -8.91 -9.28 -11.06
N LYS A 66 -7.84 -9.51 -10.27
CA LYS A 66 -7.93 -10.06 -8.91
C LYS A 66 -7.31 -9.19 -7.82
N VAL A 67 -6.38 -8.31 -8.17
CA VAL A 67 -5.56 -7.60 -7.19
C VAL A 67 -5.70 -6.09 -7.38
N LEU A 68 -6.02 -5.41 -6.29
CA LEU A 68 -5.95 -3.96 -6.19
C LEU A 68 -4.81 -3.55 -5.27
N VAL A 69 -3.90 -2.72 -5.78
CA VAL A 69 -2.77 -2.18 -5.04
C VAL A 69 -3.13 -0.78 -4.57
N LEU A 70 -3.07 -0.57 -3.25
CA LEU A 70 -3.25 0.74 -2.63
C LEU A 70 -1.96 1.56 -2.70
N PRO A 71 -2.05 2.89 -2.55
CA PRO A 71 -0.88 3.74 -2.32
C PRO A 71 -0.07 3.27 -1.09
N THR A 72 1.26 3.27 -1.23
CA THR A 72 2.19 2.89 -0.16
C THR A 72 2.07 3.81 1.06
N ILE A 73 2.02 3.25 2.26
CA ILE A 73 2.25 4.01 3.50
C ILE A 73 3.74 4.32 3.59
N ALA A 74 4.10 5.59 3.42
CA ALA A 74 5.48 6.01 3.24
C ALA A 74 6.29 6.20 4.53
N TYR A 75 5.63 6.35 5.68
CA TYR A 75 6.30 6.62 6.96
C TYR A 75 5.88 5.60 8.02
N GLY A 76 6.66 4.53 8.13
CA GLY A 76 6.50 3.47 9.12
C GLY A 76 7.23 3.74 10.44
N TYR A 77 7.42 2.66 11.21
CA TYR A 77 8.15 2.68 12.48
C TYR A 77 9.63 2.32 12.25
N THR A 78 10.52 3.26 12.57
CA THR A 78 11.96 3.18 12.30
C THR A 78 12.80 3.62 13.52
N GLY A 79 12.19 3.59 14.71
CA GLY A 79 12.77 4.13 15.94
C GLY A 79 14.14 3.56 16.33
N HIS A 80 14.46 2.36 15.86
CA HIS A 80 15.70 1.65 16.13
C HIS A 80 16.93 2.19 15.35
N VAL A 81 16.71 3.04 14.32
CA VAL A 81 17.75 3.63 13.47
C VAL A 81 17.70 5.16 13.43
N MET A 82 17.07 5.78 14.44
CA MET A 82 16.90 7.24 14.53
C MET A 82 18.21 8.02 14.76
N ASP A 83 19.28 7.36 15.22
CA ASP A 83 20.59 8.00 15.39
C ASP A 83 21.27 8.32 14.05
N PHE A 84 20.73 7.84 12.92
CA PHE A 84 21.23 8.11 11.58
C PHE A 84 20.41 9.24 10.90
N PRO A 85 21.05 10.34 10.45
CA PRO A 85 20.35 11.43 9.79
C PRO A 85 19.61 11.01 8.53
N GLY A 86 18.39 11.55 8.35
CA GLY A 86 17.52 11.26 7.20
C GLY A 86 16.39 10.28 7.51
N THR A 87 16.52 9.45 8.55
CA THR A 87 15.45 8.59 9.04
C THR A 87 14.28 9.40 9.58
N ILE A 88 13.05 9.07 9.17
CA ILE A 88 11.80 9.64 9.67
C ILE A 88 11.00 8.53 10.34
N ASN A 89 10.75 8.68 11.65
CA ASN A 89 10.04 7.70 12.45
C ASN A 89 8.60 8.12 12.78
N THR A 90 7.65 7.27 12.45
CA THR A 90 6.30 7.30 13.01
C THR A 90 6.26 6.47 14.28
N ASN A 91 5.65 6.97 15.36
CA ASN A 91 5.44 6.17 16.57
C ASN A 91 4.69 4.85 16.23
N TYR A 92 5.09 3.74 16.83
CA TYR A 92 4.52 2.41 16.52
C TYR A 92 2.99 2.36 16.74
N GLU A 93 2.45 3.03 17.77
CA GLU A 93 1.00 3.08 18.01
C GLU A 93 0.29 3.84 16.89
N THR A 94 0.89 4.95 16.43
CA THR A 94 0.35 5.73 15.30
C THR A 94 0.37 4.92 14.02
N PHE A 95 1.46 4.20 13.73
CA PHE A 95 1.55 3.34 12.56
C PHE A 95 0.51 2.21 12.59
N ILE A 96 0.36 1.53 13.72
CA ILE A 96 -0.68 0.50 13.91
C ILE A 96 -2.07 1.09 13.68
N ARG A 97 -2.37 2.26 14.26
CA ARG A 97 -3.67 2.93 14.09
C ARG A 97 -3.91 3.31 12.63
N GLN A 98 -2.92 3.85 11.93
CA GLN A 98 -3.03 4.21 10.53
C GLN A 98 -3.35 2.98 9.65
N VAL A 99 -2.59 1.89 9.78
CA VAL A 99 -2.84 0.65 9.01
C VAL A 99 -4.21 0.07 9.35
N THR A 100 -4.59 0.12 10.63
CA THR A 100 -5.91 -0.33 11.09
C THR A 100 -7.04 0.51 10.49
N ASP A 101 -6.91 1.83 10.43
CA ASP A 101 -7.95 2.70 9.89
C ASP A 101 -8.11 2.52 8.38
N VAL A 102 -7.02 2.30 7.64
CA VAL A 102 -7.07 1.98 6.21
C VAL A 102 -7.78 0.64 5.99
N THR A 103 -7.37 -0.42 6.69
CA THR A 103 -7.95 -1.77 6.53
C THR A 103 -9.40 -1.84 7.02
N ARG A 104 -9.77 -1.13 8.09
CA ARG A 104 -11.15 -0.99 8.53
C ARG A 104 -12.01 -0.28 7.49
N SER A 105 -11.48 0.73 6.82
CA SER A 105 -12.19 1.43 5.74
C SER A 105 -12.46 0.49 4.56
N LEU A 106 -11.48 -0.33 4.17
CA LEU A 106 -11.67 -1.36 3.14
C LEU A 106 -12.74 -2.39 3.55
N ALA A 107 -12.67 -2.89 4.77
CA ALA A 107 -13.66 -3.83 5.31
C ALA A 107 -15.07 -3.21 5.37
N TYR A 108 -15.17 -1.93 5.72
CA TYR A 108 -16.43 -1.19 5.74
C TYR A 108 -17.08 -1.11 4.34
N HIS A 109 -16.26 -0.99 3.28
CA HIS A 109 -16.73 -1.01 1.90
C HIS A 109 -17.03 -2.42 1.35
N GLY A 110 -16.74 -3.49 2.10
CA GLY A 110 -17.12 -4.86 1.76
C GLY A 110 -15.99 -5.76 1.25
N PHE A 111 -14.75 -5.26 1.18
CA PHE A 111 -13.58 -6.12 0.97
C PHE A 111 -13.37 -7.07 2.16
N LYS A 112 -12.77 -8.24 1.93
CA LYS A 112 -12.58 -9.30 2.94
C LYS A 112 -11.12 -9.68 3.11
#